data_AF-A2FBB7-F1
#
_entry.id   AF-A2FBB7-F1
#
_cell.length_a   1.000
_cell.length_b   1.000
_cell.length_c   1.000
_cell.angle_alpha   90.00
_cell.angle_beta   90.00
_cell.angle_gamma   90.00
#
_symmetry.space_group_name_H-M   'P 1'
#
loop_
_entity.id
_entity.type
_entity.pdbx_description
1 polymer ?
#
loop_
_entity_poly.entity_id
_entity_poly.type
_entity_poly.pdbx_seq_one_letter_code
_entity_poly.pdbx_strand_id
1 'polypeptide(L)'
;MKDSDIIAWLNESTGGQLQSFKDASTGREICFVLADLAEDRKSKKMVSMGKTPEEKAANFEIASRIYEQLGLTFNYDINLLVQGDKNEIRNLIQEIISLSNDPSEDIDGLLQTLENDLKEKLEEAKTQSKQLEDVALERDFYFEKLRKIEAVARRYPPDVNDSIIKIISLKAPEILPE
;
A
#
# COMPACT_ATOMS: atom_id res chain seq x y z
N MET A 1 10.34 -20.21 -0.72
CA MET A 1 11.17 -20.76 0.38
C MET A 1 10.30 -21.50 1.40
N LYS A 2 10.80 -22.60 1.98
CA LYS A 2 10.12 -23.27 3.10
C LYS A 2 10.40 -22.53 4.40
N ASP A 3 9.57 -22.76 5.41
CA ASP A 3 9.70 -22.18 6.76
C ASP A 3 11.06 -22.44 7.40
N SER A 4 11.57 -23.65 7.23
CA SER A 4 12.89 -24.07 7.70
C SER A 4 14.00 -23.23 7.11
N ASP A 5 13.87 -22.88 5.83
CA ASP A 5 14.91 -22.20 5.07
C ASP A 5 15.01 -20.74 5.52
N ILE A 6 13.86 -20.11 5.84
CA ILE A 6 13.78 -18.73 6.35
C ILE A 6 14.49 -18.61 7.71
N ILE A 7 14.21 -19.53 8.63
CA ILE A 7 14.83 -19.52 9.96
C ILE A 7 16.32 -19.85 9.88
N ALA A 8 16.71 -20.79 9.01
CA ALA A 8 18.12 -21.10 8.76
C ALA A 8 18.88 -19.87 8.24
N TRP A 9 18.29 -19.15 7.28
CA TRP A 9 18.88 -17.93 6.72
C TRP A 9 19.07 -16.83 7.78
N LEU A 10 18.08 -16.60 8.66
CA LEU A 10 18.22 -15.64 9.76
C LEU A 10 19.38 -16.02 10.70
N ASN A 11 19.45 -17.31 11.08
CA ASN A 11 20.51 -17.80 11.95
C ASN A 11 21.89 -17.65 11.33
N GLU A 12 22.03 -17.94 10.03
CA GLU A 12 23.27 -17.76 9.28
C GLU A 12 23.69 -16.29 9.22
N SER A 13 22.72 -15.40 8.97
CA SER A 13 22.95 -13.95 8.83
C SER A 13 23.37 -13.30 10.15
N THR A 14 22.81 -13.73 11.29
CA THR A 14 23.06 -13.08 12.59
C THR A 14 23.91 -13.89 13.56
N GLY A 15 24.29 -15.12 13.20
CA GLY A 15 24.87 -16.09 14.15
C GLY A 15 23.88 -16.53 15.24
N GLY A 16 22.57 -16.49 14.93
CA GLY A 16 21.47 -16.80 15.85
C GLY A 16 21.26 -18.29 16.08
N GLN A 17 20.33 -18.63 16.99
CA GLN A 17 19.91 -20.01 17.28
C GLN A 17 18.38 -20.14 17.37
N LEU A 18 17.66 -19.43 16.51
CA LEU A 18 16.21 -19.49 16.39
C LEU A 18 15.78 -20.89 15.93
N GLN A 19 14.73 -21.45 16.56
CA GLN A 19 14.16 -22.74 16.16
C GLN A 19 12.84 -22.58 15.41
N SER A 20 12.17 -21.44 15.59
CA SER A 20 10.84 -21.17 15.05
C SER A 20 10.59 -19.68 14.79
N PHE A 21 9.54 -19.38 14.03
CA PHE A 21 9.03 -18.01 13.86
C PHE A 21 8.62 -17.36 15.18
N LYS A 22 8.20 -18.17 16.17
CA LYS A 22 7.88 -17.67 17.50
C LYS A 22 9.13 -17.12 18.20
N ASP A 23 10.31 -17.68 17.94
CA ASP A 23 11.57 -17.15 18.48
C ASP A 23 11.96 -15.86 17.76
N ALA A 24 11.70 -15.77 16.45
CA ALA A 24 11.90 -14.56 15.66
C ALA A 24 11.00 -13.39 16.09
N SER A 25 9.89 -13.66 16.80
CA SER A 25 9.01 -12.62 17.40
C SER A 25 9.72 -11.76 18.45
N THR A 26 10.93 -12.11 18.88
CA THR A 26 11.76 -11.23 19.69
C THR A 26 12.17 -9.95 18.95
N GLY A 27 12.12 -9.98 17.60
CA GLY A 27 12.50 -8.88 16.71
C GLY A 27 14.01 -8.62 16.66
N ARG A 28 14.82 -9.31 17.48
CA ARG A 28 16.24 -9.02 17.65
C ARG A 28 17.05 -9.33 16.39
N GLU A 29 16.95 -10.57 15.91
CA GLU A 29 17.69 -11.04 14.74
C GLU A 29 17.26 -10.26 13.50
N ILE A 30 15.95 -9.97 13.37
CA ILE A 30 15.39 -9.12 12.31
C ILE A 30 16.03 -7.73 12.32
N CYS A 31 16.08 -7.07 13.49
CA CYS A 31 16.72 -5.76 13.62
C CYS A 31 18.22 -5.80 13.31
N PHE A 32 18.91 -6.89 13.64
CA PHE A 32 20.34 -7.02 13.35
C PHE A 32 20.60 -7.10 11.86
N VAL A 33 19.83 -7.89 11.12
CA VAL A 33 19.93 -7.95 9.66
C VAL A 33 19.64 -6.59 9.04
N LEU A 34 18.53 -5.95 9.44
CA LEU A 34 18.17 -4.63 8.93
C LEU A 34 19.22 -3.56 9.25
N ALA A 35 19.77 -3.56 10.46
CA ALA A 35 20.82 -2.61 10.84
C ALA A 35 22.12 -2.84 10.05
N ASP A 36 22.43 -4.09 9.68
CA ASP A 36 23.57 -4.40 8.83
C ASP A 36 23.32 -3.95 7.38
N LEU A 37 22.11 -4.13 6.85
CA LEU A 37 21.71 -3.63 5.52
C LEU A 37 21.74 -2.09 5.42
N ALA A 38 21.29 -1.38 6.45
CA ALA A 38 21.30 0.08 6.50
C ALA A 38 22.64 0.67 6.97
N GLU A 39 23.63 -0.17 7.25
CA GLU A 39 24.89 0.21 7.91
C GLU A 39 24.72 0.99 9.24
N ASP A 40 23.55 0.88 9.89
CA ASP A 40 23.19 1.59 11.12
C ASP A 40 23.65 0.85 12.39
N ARG A 41 24.93 1.04 12.69
CA ARG A 41 25.55 0.53 13.92
C ARG A 41 24.95 1.09 15.22
N LYS A 42 24.23 2.22 15.17
CA LYS A 42 23.62 2.80 16.39
C LYS A 42 22.37 2.02 16.75
N SER A 43 21.49 1.79 15.77
CA SER A 43 20.27 1.01 15.97
C SER A 43 20.58 -0.40 16.47
N LYS A 44 21.63 -1.05 15.95
CA LYS A 44 22.09 -2.37 16.43
C LYS A 44 22.40 -2.42 17.94
N LYS A 45 22.89 -1.32 18.53
CA LYS A 45 23.19 -1.23 19.97
C LYS A 45 21.95 -0.99 20.84
N MET A 46 20.85 -0.52 20.24
CA MET A 46 19.60 -0.24 20.93
C MET A 46 18.68 -1.47 21.00
N VAL A 47 18.93 -2.47 20.16
CA VAL A 47 18.16 -3.71 20.14
C VAL A 47 18.34 -4.48 21.44
N SER A 48 17.21 -4.83 22.06
CA SER A 48 17.15 -5.61 23.28
C SER A 48 17.04 -7.12 23.00
N MET A 49 17.07 -7.95 24.04
CA MET A 49 16.84 -9.39 23.90
C MET A 49 15.38 -9.76 23.59
N GLY A 50 14.43 -8.84 23.70
CA GLY A 50 13.01 -9.09 23.37
C GLY A 50 12.33 -10.08 24.31
N LYS A 51 12.61 -10.04 25.62
CA LYS A 51 12.05 -10.97 26.60
C LYS A 51 10.63 -10.61 27.00
N THR A 52 10.29 -9.32 27.05
CA THR A 52 8.94 -8.85 27.35
C THR A 52 8.24 -8.33 26.08
N PRO A 53 6.89 -8.30 26.04
CA PRO A 53 6.15 -7.74 24.91
C PRO A 53 6.58 -6.30 24.56
N GLU A 54 6.89 -5.48 25.56
CA GLU A 54 7.34 -4.09 25.37
C GLU A 54 8.73 -4.04 24.74
N GLU A 55 9.65 -4.91 25.17
CA GLU A 55 10.98 -5.05 24.57
C GLU A 55 10.89 -5.52 23.10
N LYS A 56 9.98 -6.46 22.82
CA LYS A 56 9.71 -6.93 21.45
C LYS A 56 9.16 -5.81 20.58
N ALA A 57 8.17 -5.08 21.07
CA ALA A 57 7.59 -3.95 20.37
C ALA A 57 8.66 -2.88 20.09
N ALA A 58 9.48 -2.55 21.08
CA ALA A 58 10.59 -1.61 20.93
C ALA A 58 11.61 -2.05 19.87
N ASN A 59 11.88 -3.35 19.76
CA ASN A 59 12.71 -3.89 18.68
C ASN A 59 12.04 -3.65 17.31
N PHE A 60 10.76 -3.99 17.13
CA PHE A 60 10.07 -3.74 15.85
C PHE A 60 9.91 -2.25 15.51
N GLU A 61 9.81 -1.38 16.51
CA GLU A 61 9.87 0.09 16.32
C GLU A 61 11.25 0.58 15.85
N ILE A 62 12.32 -0.13 16.21
CA ILE A 62 13.65 0.11 15.65
C ILE A 62 13.68 -0.37 14.18
N ALA A 63 13.15 -1.56 13.90
CA ALA A 63 13.03 -2.07 12.53
C ALA A 63 12.26 -1.10 11.62
N SER A 64 11.13 -0.57 12.09
CA SER A 64 10.33 0.44 11.39
C SER A 64 11.14 1.69 11.04
N ARG A 65 11.89 2.24 12.02
CA ARG A 65 12.79 3.38 11.77
C ARG A 65 13.91 3.08 10.77
N ILE A 66 14.46 1.86 10.79
CA ILE A 66 15.48 1.46 9.80
C ILE A 66 14.85 1.38 8.40
N TYR A 67 13.61 0.88 8.27
CA TYR A 67 12.88 0.89 7.01
C TYR A 67 12.72 2.31 6.45
N GLU A 68 12.31 3.27 7.30
CA GLU A 68 12.19 4.67 6.91
C GLU A 68 13.54 5.25 6.44
N GLN A 69 14.65 4.90 7.10
CA GLN A 69 16.00 5.31 6.69
C GLN A 69 16.40 4.75 5.33
N LEU A 70 15.95 3.54 5.00
CA LEU A 70 16.13 2.91 3.68
C LEU A 70 15.17 3.47 2.62
N GLY A 71 14.25 4.37 2.98
CA GLY A 71 13.24 4.92 2.07
C GLY A 71 12.07 3.98 1.80
N LEU A 72 11.85 3.00 2.67
CA LEU A 72 10.78 2.00 2.58
C LEU A 72 9.68 2.31 3.61
N THR A 73 8.44 1.94 3.29
CA THR A 73 7.30 2.07 4.22
C THR A 73 7.16 0.79 5.03
N PHE A 74 7.13 0.91 6.36
CA PHE A 74 6.88 -0.23 7.24
C PHE A 74 5.38 -0.53 7.36
N ASN A 75 4.86 -1.48 6.59
CA ASN A 75 3.43 -1.80 6.49
C ASN A 75 2.96 -2.95 7.41
N TYR A 76 3.74 -3.30 8.43
CA TYR A 76 3.47 -4.46 9.28
C TYR A 76 2.84 -4.07 10.62
N ASP A 77 1.94 -4.90 11.14
CA ASP A 77 1.37 -4.71 12.47
C ASP A 77 2.32 -5.21 13.55
N ILE A 78 2.94 -4.27 14.28
CA ILE A 78 3.85 -4.56 15.39
C ILE A 78 3.20 -5.47 16.44
N ASN A 79 1.89 -5.34 16.71
CA ASN A 79 1.22 -6.19 17.68
C ASN A 79 1.16 -7.65 17.21
N LEU A 80 0.90 -7.89 15.93
CA LEU A 80 0.88 -9.24 15.35
C LEU A 80 2.29 -9.84 15.34
N LEU A 81 3.31 -9.03 15.01
CA LEU A 81 4.72 -9.43 15.08
C LEU A 81 5.14 -9.82 16.50
N VAL A 82 4.78 -9.02 17.50
CA VAL A 82 5.09 -9.28 18.93
C VAL A 82 4.39 -10.54 19.44
N GLN A 83 3.15 -10.78 18.99
CA GLN A 83 2.38 -11.98 19.33
C GLN A 83 2.94 -13.24 18.68
N GLY A 84 3.83 -13.10 17.70
CA GLY A 84 4.41 -14.23 16.97
C GLY A 84 3.51 -14.73 15.86
N ASP A 85 2.68 -13.87 15.25
CA ASP A 85 1.92 -14.25 14.06
C ASP A 85 2.88 -14.72 12.97
N LYS A 86 2.70 -15.96 12.56
CA LYS A 86 3.63 -16.62 11.65
C LYS A 86 3.62 -15.97 10.28
N ASN A 87 2.46 -15.56 9.78
CA ASN A 87 2.35 -15.01 8.43
C ASN A 87 2.99 -13.63 8.38
N GLU A 88 2.73 -12.80 9.39
CA GLU A 88 3.28 -11.46 9.48
C GLU A 88 4.82 -11.48 9.56
N ILE A 89 5.37 -12.30 10.47
CA ILE A 89 6.83 -12.45 10.61
C ILE A 89 7.44 -13.02 9.34
N ARG A 90 6.79 -14.01 8.72
CA ARG A 90 7.26 -14.60 7.48
C ARG A 90 7.33 -13.56 6.36
N ASN A 91 6.28 -12.79 6.16
CA ASN A 91 6.22 -11.76 5.12
C ASN A 91 7.34 -10.74 5.32
N LEU A 92 7.52 -10.25 6.55
CA LEU A 92 8.59 -9.33 6.91
C LEU A 92 9.97 -9.89 6.58
N ILE A 93 10.27 -11.13 6.99
CA ILE A 93 11.60 -11.71 6.73
C ILE A 93 11.81 -11.94 5.22
N GLN A 94 10.78 -12.37 4.48
CA GLN A 94 10.90 -12.59 3.03
C GLN A 94 11.17 -11.28 2.28
N GLU A 95 10.57 -10.17 2.71
CA GLU A 95 10.90 -8.86 2.17
C GLU A 95 12.35 -8.50 2.47
N ILE A 96 12.81 -8.68 3.71
CA ILE A 96 14.21 -8.40 4.10
C ILE A 96 15.19 -9.26 3.29
N ILE A 97 14.89 -10.54 3.06
CA ILE A 97 15.69 -11.41 2.20
C ILE A 97 15.77 -10.81 0.79
N SER A 98 14.65 -10.36 0.25
CA SER A 98 14.58 -9.75 -1.08
C SER A 98 15.38 -8.44 -1.16
N LEU A 99 15.44 -7.68 -0.07
CA LEU A 99 16.30 -6.48 0.05
C LEU A 99 17.79 -6.82 0.17
N SER A 100 18.11 -7.96 0.80
CA SER A 100 19.49 -8.39 1.05
C SER A 100 20.13 -9.13 -0.13
N ASN A 101 19.31 -9.79 -0.95
CA ASN A 101 19.78 -10.45 -2.14
C ASN A 101 20.17 -9.38 -3.17
N ASP A 102 21.36 -9.52 -3.72
CA ASP A 102 21.81 -8.69 -4.83
C ASP A 102 20.73 -8.78 -5.93
N PRO A 103 20.19 -7.66 -6.45
CA PRO A 103 19.15 -7.69 -7.48
C PRO A 103 19.56 -8.48 -8.72
N SER A 104 20.84 -8.84 -8.87
CA SER A 104 21.33 -9.75 -9.91
C SER A 104 20.89 -11.23 -9.77
N GLU A 105 20.46 -11.71 -8.60
CA GLU A 105 20.14 -13.15 -8.39
C GLU A 105 18.66 -13.53 -8.57
N ASP A 106 17.71 -12.57 -8.60
CA ASP A 106 16.27 -12.85 -8.82
C ASP A 106 15.58 -11.78 -9.70
N ILE A 107 16.26 -11.36 -10.77
CA ILE A 107 15.70 -10.45 -11.78
C ILE A 107 14.41 -11.01 -12.36
N ASP A 108 14.35 -12.32 -12.60
CA ASP A 108 13.21 -12.96 -13.24
C ASP A 108 11.96 -12.93 -12.36
N GLY A 109 12.08 -13.13 -11.04
CA GLY A 109 10.98 -13.00 -10.09
C GLY A 109 10.48 -11.56 -9.97
N LEU A 110 11.40 -10.59 -9.95
CA LEU A 110 11.06 -9.17 -9.92
C LEU A 110 10.36 -8.73 -11.21
N LEU A 111 10.86 -9.14 -12.37
CA LEU A 111 10.24 -8.87 -13.67
C LEU A 111 8.84 -9.48 -13.75
N GLN A 112 8.66 -10.72 -13.27
CA GLN A 112 7.35 -11.37 -13.29
C GLN A 112 6.34 -10.64 -12.39
N THR A 113 6.78 -10.12 -11.24
CA THR A 113 5.94 -9.35 -10.32
C THR A 113 5.55 -8.01 -10.95
N LEU A 114 6.52 -7.27 -11.51
CA LEU A 114 6.25 -6.03 -12.24
C LEU A 114 5.31 -6.24 -13.42
N GLU A 115 5.48 -7.33 -14.18
CA GLU A 115 4.58 -7.66 -15.29
C GLU A 115 3.14 -7.90 -14.83
N ASN A 116 2.96 -8.54 -13.66
CA ASN A 116 1.64 -8.80 -13.11
C ASN A 116 0.98 -7.50 -12.64
N ASP A 117 1.71 -6.66 -11.91
CA ASP A 117 1.22 -5.35 -11.46
C ASP A 117 0.86 -4.45 -12.66
N LEU A 118 1.69 -4.46 -13.70
CA LEU A 118 1.45 -3.66 -14.90
C LEU A 118 0.21 -4.14 -15.66
N LYS A 119 -0.05 -5.45 -15.69
CA LYS A 119 -1.28 -6.03 -16.26
C LYS A 119 -2.51 -5.64 -15.44
N GLU A 120 -2.44 -5.71 -14.12
CA GLU A 120 -3.54 -5.31 -13.24
C GLU A 120 -3.87 -3.83 -13.42
N LYS A 121 -2.86 -2.96 -13.39
CA LYS A 121 -3.05 -1.51 -13.59
C LYS A 121 -3.60 -1.18 -14.98
N LEU A 122 -3.21 -1.92 -16.00
CA LEU A 122 -3.76 -1.75 -17.35
C LEU A 122 -5.26 -2.11 -17.40
N GLU A 123 -5.68 -3.18 -16.73
CA GLU A 123 -7.09 -3.58 -16.67
C GLU A 123 -7.94 -2.63 -15.81
N GLU A 124 -7.39 -2.13 -14.69
CA GLU A 124 -8.02 -1.05 -13.91
C GLU A 124 -8.26 0.19 -14.77
N ALA A 125 -7.23 0.65 -15.51
CA ALA A 125 -7.32 1.82 -16.35
C ALA A 125 -8.36 1.66 -17.49
N LYS A 126 -8.43 0.49 -18.12
CA LYS A 126 -9.47 0.19 -19.12
C LYS A 126 -10.86 0.23 -18.50
N THR A 127 -11.02 -0.32 -17.30
CA THR A 127 -12.30 -0.33 -16.59
C THR A 127 -12.75 1.10 -16.26
N GLN A 128 -11.85 1.93 -15.75
CA GLN A 128 -12.13 3.35 -15.47
C GLN A 128 -12.47 4.13 -16.74
N SER A 129 -11.73 3.89 -17.83
CA SER A 129 -12.01 4.53 -19.13
C SER A 129 -13.42 4.21 -19.60
N LYS A 130 -13.85 2.95 -19.49
CA LYS A 130 -15.21 2.54 -19.86
C LYS A 130 -16.28 3.20 -18.98
N GLN A 131 -16.05 3.27 -17.67
CA GLN A 131 -16.97 3.96 -16.76
C GLN A 131 -17.10 5.45 -17.10
N LEU A 132 -15.99 6.11 -17.47
CA LEU A 132 -16.02 7.51 -17.92
C LEU A 132 -16.78 7.69 -19.23
N GLU A 133 -16.66 6.75 -20.17
CA GLU A 133 -17.46 6.74 -21.40
C GLU A 133 -18.95 6.60 -21.12
N ASP A 134 -19.34 5.67 -20.24
CA ASP A 134 -20.74 5.47 -19.84
C ASP A 134 -21.32 6.74 -19.18
N VAL A 135 -20.56 7.37 -18.28
CA VAL A 135 -20.94 8.64 -17.63
C VAL A 135 -21.02 9.78 -18.66
N ALA A 136 -20.14 9.83 -19.65
CA ALA A 136 -20.18 10.84 -20.71
C ALA A 136 -21.44 10.69 -21.58
N LEU A 137 -21.81 9.45 -21.93
CA LEU A 137 -23.05 9.18 -22.66
C LEU A 137 -24.28 9.59 -21.85
N GLU A 138 -24.32 9.26 -20.55
CA GLU A 138 -25.41 9.66 -19.67
C GLU A 138 -25.51 11.18 -19.52
N ARG A 139 -24.38 11.86 -19.34
CA ARG A 139 -24.29 13.33 -19.32
C ARG A 139 -24.89 13.93 -20.59
N ASP A 140 -24.47 13.44 -21.76
CA ASP A 140 -24.92 13.98 -23.05
C ASP A 140 -26.42 13.74 -23.25
N PHE A 141 -26.93 12.58 -22.83
CA PHE A 141 -28.35 12.27 -22.83
C PHE A 141 -29.18 13.25 -21.97
N TYR A 142 -28.76 13.53 -20.73
CA TYR A 142 -29.46 14.51 -19.89
C TYR A 142 -29.32 15.92 -20.43
N PHE A 143 -28.16 16.28 -20.97
CA PHE A 143 -27.94 17.60 -21.56
C PHE A 143 -28.86 17.86 -22.76
N GLU A 144 -29.08 16.86 -23.62
CA GLU A 144 -30.07 16.94 -24.70
C GLU A 144 -31.50 17.14 -24.18
N LYS A 145 -31.87 16.46 -23.10
CA LYS A 145 -33.19 16.63 -22.47
C LYS A 145 -33.36 18.04 -21.91
N LEU A 146 -32.35 18.58 -21.23
CA LEU A 146 -32.38 19.94 -20.71
C LEU A 146 -32.53 20.97 -21.83
N ARG A 147 -31.83 20.80 -22.95
CA ARG A 147 -32.02 21.66 -24.15
C ARG A 147 -33.43 21.61 -24.69
N LYS A 148 -34.07 20.43 -24.71
CA LYS A 148 -35.48 20.30 -25.13
C LYS A 148 -36.42 21.03 -24.17
N ILE A 149 -36.20 20.91 -22.86
CA ILE A 149 -36.98 21.61 -21.83
C ILE A 149 -36.80 23.12 -22.00
N GLU A 150 -35.57 23.60 -22.16
CA GLU A 150 -35.27 25.02 -22.37
C GLU A 150 -36.01 25.57 -23.59
N ALA A 151 -35.99 24.84 -24.72
CA ALA A 151 -36.67 25.25 -25.95
C ALA A 151 -38.21 25.35 -25.77
N VAL A 152 -38.81 24.49 -24.94
CA VAL A 152 -40.23 24.56 -24.60
C VAL A 152 -40.51 25.70 -23.63
N ALA A 153 -39.68 25.83 -22.58
CA ALA A 153 -39.83 26.85 -21.55
C ALA A 153 -39.83 28.27 -22.15
N ARG A 154 -38.94 28.55 -23.10
CA ARG A 154 -38.83 29.84 -23.82
C ARG A 154 -40.12 30.27 -24.55
N ARG A 155 -41.11 29.39 -24.72
CA ARG A 155 -42.42 29.73 -25.32
C ARG A 155 -43.39 30.36 -24.32
N TYR A 156 -43.07 30.30 -23.03
CA TYR A 156 -43.88 30.85 -21.97
C TYR A 156 -43.34 32.21 -21.50
N PRO A 157 -44.19 33.07 -20.93
CA PRO A 157 -43.77 34.34 -20.34
C PRO A 157 -42.68 34.17 -19.26
N PRO A 158 -41.72 35.12 -19.15
CA PRO A 158 -40.59 35.04 -18.21
C PRO A 158 -41.00 34.84 -16.74
N ASP A 159 -42.09 35.45 -16.33
CA ASP A 159 -42.67 35.37 -14.98
C ASP A 159 -43.10 33.95 -14.56
N VAL A 160 -43.28 33.04 -15.53
CA VAL A 160 -43.66 31.64 -15.30
C VAL A 160 -42.47 30.69 -15.40
N ASN A 161 -41.43 31.02 -16.16
CA ASN A 161 -40.34 30.11 -16.52
C ASN A 161 -38.94 30.51 -15.99
N ASP A 162 -38.79 31.68 -15.36
CA ASP A 162 -37.50 32.23 -14.91
C ASP A 162 -36.73 31.25 -14.02
N SER A 163 -37.42 30.58 -13.08
CA SER A 163 -36.83 29.58 -12.20
C SER A 163 -36.27 28.37 -12.97
N ILE A 164 -36.93 27.95 -14.05
CA ILE A 164 -36.51 26.80 -14.87
C ILE A 164 -35.28 27.17 -15.71
N ILE A 165 -35.30 28.35 -16.35
CA ILE A 165 -34.18 28.85 -17.14
C ILE A 165 -32.95 29.08 -16.26
N LYS A 166 -33.14 29.61 -15.05
CA LYS A 166 -32.06 29.80 -14.08
C LYS A 166 -31.39 28.47 -13.69
N ILE A 167 -32.17 27.43 -13.41
CA ILE A 167 -31.64 26.08 -13.07
C ILE A 167 -30.85 25.47 -14.23
N ILE A 168 -31.38 25.55 -15.46
CA ILE A 168 -30.73 24.98 -16.65
C ILE A 168 -29.42 25.72 -16.99
N SER A 169 -29.32 27.00 -16.64
CA SER A 169 -28.18 27.86 -16.94
C SER A 169 -27.06 27.81 -15.88
N LEU A 170 -27.24 27.06 -14.79
CA LEU A 170 -26.19 26.86 -13.79
C LEU A 170 -24.99 26.14 -14.43
N LYS A 171 -23.79 26.69 -14.27
CA LYS A 171 -22.55 26.04 -14.72
C LYS A 171 -22.16 24.94 -13.72
N ALA A 172 -21.44 23.94 -14.23
CA ALA A 172 -21.05 22.74 -13.51
C ALA A 172 -20.18 22.88 -12.22
N PRO A 173 -19.54 24.02 -11.83
CA PRO A 173 -18.72 24.01 -10.63
C PRO A 173 -19.43 24.44 -9.32
N GLU A 174 -20.76 24.52 -9.27
CA GLU A 174 -21.49 24.79 -8.00
C GLU A 174 -22.10 23.53 -7.34
N ILE A 175 -21.89 22.33 -7.90
CA ILE A 175 -22.60 21.09 -7.48
C ILE A 175 -21.67 20.05 -6.80
N LEU A 176 -20.36 20.24 -6.80
CA LEU A 176 -19.43 19.36 -6.07
C LEU A 176 -18.97 20.07 -4.79
N PRO A 177 -19.20 19.50 -3.59
CA PRO A 177 -18.59 20.03 -2.37
C PRO A 177 -17.07 19.82 -2.42
N GLU A 178 -16.34 20.78 -1.86
CA GLU A 178 -14.88 20.72 -1.63
C GLU A 178 -14.44 19.44 -0.91
#